data_AF-A0A660TBA3-F1
#
_entry.id   AF-A0A660TBA3-F1
#
_cell.length_a   1.000
_cell.length_b   1.000
_cell.length_c   1.000
_cell.angle_alpha   90.00
_cell.angle_beta   90.00
_cell.angle_gamma   90.00
#
_symmetry.space_group_name_H-M   'P 1'
#
loop_
_entity.id
_entity.type
_entity.pdbx_description
1 polymer ?
#
loop_
_entity_poly.entity_id
_entity_poly.type
_entity_poly.pdbx_seq_one_letter_code
_entity_poly.pdbx_strand_id
1 'polypeptide(L)'
;MCPDGETLSAYLDGEIGEPWNTTIQKHLETCERCRQRLKTLQRIDHILLEDYAPDYLESMEKVKRRIQITQVAENSIRPPIWKRKIAVPVPLGIGVAALLAVIFGLYFLFFIPQRNNMRLVRIKTEPLGSTEVQVAAPIEDIEQLLKSLDKSQFSKEVIIKLPGNSKFNMIGEPAIMRETEIYRGK
;
A
#
# COMPACT_ATOMS: atom_id res chain seq x y z
N MET A 1 27.15 -61.00 3.20
CA MET A 1 26.73 -59.97 2.23
C MET A 1 27.29 -58.62 2.70
N CYS A 2 27.70 -57.73 1.80
CA CYS A 2 28.17 -56.41 2.21
C CYS A 2 26.96 -55.48 2.44
N PRO A 3 26.95 -54.63 3.47
CA PRO A 3 25.95 -53.58 3.61
C PRO A 3 26.04 -52.61 2.43
N ASP A 4 24.90 -52.03 2.10
CA ASP A 4 24.78 -50.99 1.10
C ASP A 4 25.36 -49.65 1.60
N GLY A 5 25.37 -48.65 0.72
CA GLY A 5 25.94 -47.34 1.05
C GLY A 5 25.15 -46.58 2.10
N GLU A 6 23.81 -46.67 2.08
CA GLU A 6 22.94 -45.95 3.01
C GLU A 6 23.10 -46.52 4.41
N THR A 7 23.11 -47.86 4.55
CA THR A 7 23.36 -48.51 5.84
C THR A 7 24.72 -48.15 6.44
N LEU A 8 25.78 -48.02 5.63
CA LEU A 8 27.09 -47.58 6.12
C LEU A 8 27.11 -46.10 6.52
N SER A 9 26.31 -45.25 5.87
CA SER A 9 26.13 -43.85 6.27
C SER A 9 25.37 -43.75 7.59
N ALA A 10 24.21 -44.40 7.69
CA ALA A 10 23.42 -44.44 8.92
C ALA A 10 24.20 -45.03 10.10
N TYR A 11 25.09 -46.01 9.84
CA TYR A 11 26.02 -46.52 10.86
C TYR A 11 27.03 -45.45 11.30
N LEU A 12 27.59 -44.67 10.36
CA LEU A 12 28.50 -43.56 10.68
C LEU A 12 27.80 -42.47 11.51
N ASP A 13 26.54 -42.19 11.19
CA ASP A 13 25.70 -41.19 11.87
C ASP A 13 25.15 -41.68 13.23
N GLY A 14 25.35 -42.95 13.57
CA GLY A 14 24.87 -43.56 14.82
C GLY A 14 23.37 -43.87 14.84
N GLU A 15 22.72 -43.90 13.68
CA GLU A 15 21.27 -44.13 13.55
C GLU A 15 20.89 -45.63 13.53
N ILE A 16 21.87 -46.53 13.47
CA ILE A 16 21.63 -47.99 13.51
C ILE A 16 21.54 -48.49 14.95
N GLY A 17 20.37 -49.01 15.32
CA GLY A 17 20.14 -49.66 16.61
C GLY A 17 20.65 -51.11 16.69
N GLU A 18 20.62 -51.67 17.90
CA GLU A 18 20.88 -53.09 18.12
C GLU A 18 19.74 -53.97 17.56
N PRO A 19 20.03 -55.21 17.09
CA PRO A 19 21.33 -55.91 17.09
C PRO A 19 22.18 -55.66 15.82
N TRP A 20 21.69 -54.80 14.93
CA TRP A 20 22.30 -54.57 13.62
C TRP A 20 23.62 -53.84 13.71
N ASN A 21 23.75 -52.91 14.65
CA ASN A 21 25.01 -52.22 14.96
C ASN A 21 26.16 -53.20 15.23
N THR A 22 25.96 -54.13 16.17
CA THR A 22 26.94 -55.20 16.46
C THR A 22 27.26 -56.07 15.24
N THR A 23 26.27 -56.33 14.39
CA THR A 23 26.44 -57.14 13.17
C THR A 23 27.30 -56.41 12.12
N ILE A 24 27.06 -55.12 11.92
CA ILE A 24 27.85 -54.26 11.02
C ILE A 24 29.27 -54.11 11.56
N GLN A 25 29.45 -53.91 12.86
CA GLN A 25 30.78 -53.81 13.48
C GLN A 25 31.62 -55.08 13.22
N LYS A 26 31.06 -56.27 13.46
CA LYS A 26 31.73 -57.55 13.15
C LYS A 26 32.03 -57.70 11.66
N HIS A 27 31.16 -57.18 10.79
CA HIS A 27 31.41 -57.17 9.35
C HIS A 27 32.58 -56.24 8.98
N LEU A 28 32.70 -55.06 9.59
CA LEU A 28 33.80 -54.12 9.35
C LEU A 28 35.17 -54.65 9.84
N GLU A 29 35.17 -55.54 10.82
CA GLU A 29 36.39 -56.24 11.27
C GLU A 29 36.92 -57.23 10.22
N THR A 30 36.03 -57.83 9.43
CA THR A 30 36.37 -58.90 8.47
C THR A 30 36.42 -58.44 7.02
N CYS A 31 35.72 -57.35 6.66
CA CYS A 31 35.62 -56.88 5.28
C CYS A 31 36.37 -55.56 5.03
N GLU A 32 37.53 -55.65 4.36
CA GLU A 32 38.35 -54.46 4.03
C GLU A 32 37.65 -53.50 3.06
N ARG A 33 36.84 -54.00 2.12
CA ARG A 33 36.08 -53.17 1.18
C ARG A 33 35.12 -52.21 1.89
N CYS A 34 34.37 -52.72 2.87
CA CYS A 34 33.42 -51.93 3.64
C CYS A 34 34.15 -50.94 4.56
N ARG A 35 35.29 -51.34 5.12
CA ARG A 35 36.15 -50.46 5.91
C ARG A 35 36.71 -49.29 5.10
N GLN A 36 37.17 -49.54 3.88
CA GLN A 36 37.62 -48.48 2.97
C GLN A 36 36.48 -47.52 2.61
N ARG A 37 35.28 -48.06 2.35
CA ARG A 37 34.10 -47.24 2.06
C ARG A 37 33.72 -46.35 3.25
N LEU A 38 33.74 -46.90 4.47
CA LEU A 38 33.49 -46.14 5.69
C LEU A 38 34.54 -45.03 5.90
N LYS A 39 35.83 -45.32 5.66
CA LYS A 39 36.91 -44.29 5.71
C LYS A 39 36.68 -43.16 4.71
N THR A 40 36.16 -43.46 3.52
CA THR A 40 35.81 -42.44 2.54
C THR A 40 34.67 -41.54 3.05
N LEU A 41 33.63 -42.13 3.64
CA LEU A 41 32.52 -41.36 4.24
C LEU A 41 33.03 -40.47 5.38
N GLN A 42 33.86 -41.01 6.29
CA GLN A 42 34.49 -40.25 7.37
C GLN A 42 35.34 -39.08 6.89
N ARG A 43 36.06 -39.24 5.76
CA ARG A 43 36.83 -38.14 5.17
C ARG A 43 35.92 -37.04 4.64
N ILE A 44 34.83 -37.40 3.98
CA ILE A 44 33.86 -36.43 3.46
C ILE A 44 33.24 -35.66 4.61
N ASP A 45 32.81 -36.36 5.67
CA ASP A 45 32.27 -35.74 6.89
C ASP A 45 33.25 -34.72 7.50
N HIS A 46 34.52 -35.11 7.63
CA HIS A 46 35.55 -34.20 8.14
C HIS A 46 35.73 -32.94 7.28
N ILE A 47 35.75 -33.08 5.95
CA ILE A 47 35.87 -31.93 5.03
C ILE A 47 34.67 -31.00 5.16
N LEU A 48 33.46 -31.55 5.30
CA LEU A 48 32.24 -30.75 5.45
C LEU A 48 32.20 -30.00 6.78
N LEU A 49 32.75 -30.58 7.85
CA LEU A 49 32.86 -29.93 9.17
C LEU A 49 33.99 -28.90 9.23
N GLU A 50 35.05 -29.09 8.45
CA GLU A 50 36.15 -28.14 8.35
C GLU A 50 35.80 -26.91 7.49
N ASP A 51 34.75 -27.01 6.66
CA ASP A 51 34.28 -25.88 5.86
C ASP A 51 33.78 -24.76 6.77
N TYR A 52 34.47 -23.63 6.69
CA TYR A 52 34.32 -22.49 7.59
C TYR A 52 32.90 -21.94 7.54
N ALA A 53 32.23 -21.89 8.69
CA ALA A 53 30.95 -21.21 8.80
C ALA A 53 31.12 -19.74 8.33
N PRO A 54 30.39 -19.30 7.29
CA PRO A 54 30.58 -17.96 6.75
C PRO A 54 30.34 -16.91 7.83
N ASP A 55 31.08 -15.79 7.76
CA ASP A 55 30.89 -14.68 8.69
C ASP A 55 29.45 -14.15 8.58
N TYR A 56 28.63 -14.51 9.58
CA TYR A 56 27.22 -14.17 9.61
C TYR A 56 26.98 -12.76 10.15
N LEU A 57 28.01 -12.07 10.68
CA LEU A 57 27.85 -10.74 11.26
C LEU A 57 27.43 -9.73 10.20
N GLU A 58 28.08 -9.74 9.03
CA GLU A 58 27.73 -8.85 7.92
C GLU A 58 26.30 -9.11 7.41
N SER A 59 25.92 -10.38 7.31
CA SER A 59 24.58 -10.80 6.89
C SER A 59 23.51 -10.39 7.91
N MET A 60 23.79 -10.56 9.20
CA MET A 60 22.91 -10.15 10.29
C MET A 60 22.73 -8.63 10.32
N GLU A 61 23.79 -7.86 10.09
CA GLU A 61 23.74 -6.40 10.08
C GLU A 61 22.91 -5.86 8.91
N LYS A 62 23.01 -6.49 7.74
CA LYS A 62 22.14 -6.21 6.58
C LYS A 62 20.67 -6.46 6.91
N VAL A 63 20.34 -7.57 7.59
CA VAL A 63 18.96 -7.91 7.99
C VAL A 63 18.44 -6.92 9.03
N LYS A 64 19.22 -6.61 10.08
CA LYS A 64 18.85 -5.63 11.11
C LYS A 64 18.53 -4.26 10.51
N ARG A 65 19.36 -3.79 9.57
CA ARG A 65 19.13 -2.52 8.87
C ARG A 65 17.81 -2.52 8.11
N ARG A 66 17.50 -3.61 7.39
CA ARG A 66 16.22 -3.71 6.65
C ARG A 66 15.02 -3.69 7.59
N ILE A 67 15.05 -4.45 8.67
CA ILE A 67 13.95 -4.48 9.66
C ILE A 67 13.74 -3.09 10.28
N GLN A 68 14.82 -2.41 10.67
CA GLN A 68 14.74 -1.07 11.25
C GLN A 68 14.12 -0.05 10.26
N ILE A 69 14.52 -0.08 8.98
CA ILE A 69 13.95 0.82 7.96
C ILE A 69 12.44 0.58 7.80
N THR A 70 12.00 -0.69 7.75
CA THR A 70 10.58 -1.03 7.63
C THR A 70 9.77 -0.59 8.85
N GLN A 71 10.28 -0.83 10.06
CA GLN A 71 9.60 -0.42 11.30
C GLN A 71 9.54 1.10 11.48
N VAL A 72 10.58 1.83 11.06
CA VAL A 72 10.58 3.31 11.09
C VAL A 72 9.61 3.85 10.04
N ALA A 73 9.52 3.25 8.85
CA ALA A 73 8.55 3.64 7.83
C ALA A 73 7.10 3.44 8.31
N GLU A 74 6.81 2.33 9.00
CA GLU A 74 5.49 2.03 9.55
C GLU A 74 5.11 2.96 10.72
N ASN A 75 6.05 3.24 11.64
CA ASN A 75 5.84 4.15 12.77
C ASN A 75 5.90 5.65 12.40
N SER A 76 6.42 5.99 11.21
CA SER A 76 6.48 7.37 10.69
C SER A 76 5.14 7.82 10.08
N ILE A 77 4.25 6.89 9.74
CA ILE A 77 2.88 7.21 9.33
C ILE A 77 2.08 7.56 10.59
N ARG A 78 2.38 8.72 11.19
CA ARG A 78 1.48 9.34 12.15
C ARG A 78 0.11 9.44 11.47
N PRO A 79 -0.97 8.88 12.04
CA PRO A 79 -2.27 9.03 11.42
C PRO A 79 -2.53 10.53 11.27
N PRO A 80 -3.03 10.99 10.11
CA PRO A 80 -3.39 12.39 9.93
C PRO A 80 -4.28 12.81 11.09
N ILE A 81 -4.08 14.04 11.60
CA ILE A 81 -4.72 14.55 12.83
C ILE A 81 -6.25 14.35 12.80
N TRP A 82 -6.83 14.30 11.60
CA TRP A 82 -8.24 14.06 11.30
C TRP A 82 -8.76 12.64 11.56
N LYS A 83 -7.88 11.63 11.66
CA LYS A 83 -8.24 10.24 12.01
C LYS A 83 -8.07 9.94 13.50
N ARG A 84 -7.61 10.90 14.30
CA ARG A 84 -7.42 10.72 15.74
C ARG A 84 -8.78 10.78 16.44
N LYS A 85 -9.33 9.62 16.79
CA LYS A 85 -10.53 9.52 17.62
C LYS A 85 -10.16 9.89 19.06
N ILE A 86 -10.55 11.08 19.49
CA ILE A 86 -10.38 11.52 20.88
C ILE A 86 -11.67 11.13 21.61
N ALA A 87 -11.57 10.15 22.51
CA ALA A 87 -12.67 9.80 23.40
C ALA A 87 -12.71 10.83 24.54
N VAL A 88 -13.58 11.82 24.41
CA VAL A 88 -13.83 12.79 25.49
C VAL A 88 -14.90 12.19 26.42
N PRO A 89 -14.69 12.15 27.75
CA PRO A 89 -15.71 11.70 28.67
C PRO A 89 -16.98 12.56 28.49
N VAL A 90 -18.13 11.89 28.39
CA VAL A 90 -19.46 12.46 28.10
C VAL A 90 -19.78 13.76 28.86
N PRO A 91 -19.49 13.90 30.18
CA PRO A 91 -19.80 15.14 30.89
C PRO A 91 -19.04 16.38 30.40
N LEU A 92 -17.84 16.23 29.83
CA LEU A 92 -17.05 17.35 29.31
C LEU A 92 -17.46 17.74 27.88
N GLY A 93 -17.87 16.78 27.06
CA GLY A 93 -18.25 17.02 25.66
C GLY A 93 -19.51 17.86 25.51
N ILE A 94 -20.52 17.61 26.36
CA ILE A 94 -21.82 18.32 26.32
C ILE A 94 -21.65 19.80 26.71
N GLY A 95 -20.83 20.09 27.72
CA GLY A 95 -20.59 21.47 28.17
C GLY A 95 -19.95 22.35 27.10
N VAL A 96 -18.96 21.83 26.37
CA VAL A 96 -18.27 22.57 25.30
C VAL A 96 -19.19 22.77 24.08
N ALA A 97 -19.96 21.76 23.70
CA ALA A 97 -20.90 21.85 22.57
C ALA A 97 -22.02 22.88 22.83
N ALA A 98 -22.57 22.92 24.04
CA ALA A 98 -23.58 23.90 24.41
C ALA A 98 -23.06 25.34 24.37
N LEU A 99 -21.83 25.57 24.86
CA LEU A 99 -21.18 26.89 24.80
C LEU A 99 -20.95 27.35 23.36
N LEU A 100 -20.43 26.47 22.50
CA LEU A 100 -20.22 26.79 21.09
C LEU A 100 -21.54 27.07 20.36
N ALA A 101 -22.60 26.32 20.64
CA ALA A 101 -23.92 26.56 20.04
C ALA A 101 -24.53 27.90 20.48
N VAL A 102 -24.37 28.28 21.76
CA VAL A 102 -24.82 29.59 22.25
C VAL A 102 -24.01 30.72 21.62
N ILE A 103 -22.69 30.57 21.51
CA ILE A 103 -21.82 31.57 20.87
C ILE A 103 -22.14 31.70 19.38
N PHE A 104 -22.32 30.57 18.66
CA PHE A 104 -22.72 30.60 17.25
C PHE A 104 -24.11 31.17 17.03
N GLY A 105 -25.07 30.85 17.90
CA GLY A 105 -26.42 31.41 17.84
C GLY A 105 -26.42 32.93 18.09
N LEU A 106 -25.69 33.39 19.10
CA LEU A 106 -25.50 34.81 19.37
C LEU A 106 -24.76 35.51 18.21
N TYR A 107 -23.71 34.88 17.67
CA TYR A 107 -23.02 35.41 16.48
C TYR A 107 -23.97 35.50 15.29
N PHE A 108 -24.76 34.47 14.99
CA PHE A 108 -25.71 34.49 13.88
C PHE A 108 -26.78 35.57 14.06
N LEU A 109 -27.27 35.78 15.28
CA LEU A 109 -28.27 36.79 15.60
C LEU A 109 -27.72 38.23 15.55
N PHE A 110 -26.48 38.44 15.99
CA PHE A 110 -25.88 39.79 16.07
C PHE A 110 -25.06 40.18 14.84
N PHE A 111 -24.44 39.23 14.13
CA PHE A 111 -23.60 39.48 12.96
C PHE A 111 -24.31 39.29 11.62
N ILE A 112 -25.55 38.79 11.60
CA ILE A 112 -26.37 38.78 10.38
C ILE A 112 -27.53 39.79 10.47
N PRO A 113 -27.28 41.09 10.68
CA PRO A 113 -28.18 42.11 10.17
C PRO A 113 -27.83 42.38 8.69
N GLN A 114 -28.86 42.61 7.87
CA GLN A 114 -28.80 43.04 6.47
C GLN A 114 -28.21 42.06 5.44
N ARG A 115 -29.11 41.26 4.84
CA ARG A 115 -29.04 41.03 3.38
C ARG A 115 -30.39 40.68 2.74
N ASN A 116 -31.47 41.36 3.15
CA ASN A 116 -32.70 41.34 2.37
C ASN A 116 -32.72 42.50 1.35
N ASN A 117 -31.73 42.52 0.44
CA ASN A 117 -31.93 43.14 -0.87
C ASN A 117 -32.38 42.03 -1.82
N MET A 118 -33.65 41.64 -1.73
CA MET A 118 -34.23 40.74 -2.72
C MET A 118 -34.27 41.47 -4.06
N ARG A 119 -33.42 41.03 -4.98
CA ARG A 119 -33.28 41.55 -6.35
C ARG A 119 -34.53 41.13 -7.15
N LEU A 120 -35.41 42.09 -7.44
CA LEU A 120 -36.58 41.84 -8.29
C LEU A 120 -36.13 41.71 -9.75
N VAL A 121 -36.21 40.51 -10.31
CA VAL A 121 -35.96 40.27 -11.74
C VAL A 121 -37.31 40.21 -12.44
N ARG A 122 -37.55 41.13 -13.38
CA ARG A 122 -38.76 41.13 -14.22
C ARG A 122 -38.39 40.67 -15.62
N ILE A 123 -38.67 39.41 -15.92
CA ILE A 123 -38.47 38.85 -17.26
C ILE A 123 -39.72 39.21 -18.08
N LYS A 124 -39.57 40.01 -19.14
CA LYS A 124 -40.57 40.15 -20.19
C LYS A 124 -40.14 39.26 -21.35
N THR A 125 -40.94 38.24 -21.66
CA THR A 125 -40.75 37.39 -22.83
C THR A 125 -41.55 37.95 -24.00
N GLU A 126 -40.88 38.40 -25.06
CA GLU A 126 -41.53 38.66 -26.35
C GLU A 126 -41.46 37.41 -27.24
N PRO A 127 -42.52 37.11 -28.01
CA PRO A 127 -42.64 35.85 -28.74
C PRO A 127 -41.97 35.98 -30.11
N LEU A 128 -40.64 36.01 -30.18
CA LEU A 128 -39.88 35.56 -31.36
C LEU A 128 -38.36 35.52 -31.05
N GLY A 129 -37.84 34.33 -30.77
CA GLY A 129 -36.54 33.87 -31.30
C GLY A 129 -35.21 34.47 -30.83
N SER A 130 -35.17 35.58 -30.09
CA SER A 130 -33.91 36.07 -29.49
C SER A 130 -34.15 36.65 -28.10
N THR A 131 -33.65 35.96 -27.08
CA THR A 131 -33.70 36.40 -25.68
C THR A 131 -32.64 37.49 -25.47
N GLU A 132 -32.96 38.74 -25.83
CA GLU A 132 -32.13 39.87 -25.44
C GLU A 132 -32.33 40.16 -23.95
N VAL A 133 -31.41 39.65 -23.13
CA VAL A 133 -31.38 39.91 -21.70
C VAL A 133 -30.76 41.30 -21.48
N GLN A 134 -31.59 42.34 -21.51
CA GLN A 134 -31.17 43.69 -21.14
C GLN A 134 -30.99 43.77 -19.62
N VAL A 135 -29.76 43.60 -19.15
CA VAL A 135 -29.39 43.81 -17.76
C VAL A 135 -29.04 45.29 -17.56
N ALA A 136 -30.02 46.09 -17.17
CA ALA A 136 -29.73 47.42 -16.62
C ALA A 136 -29.14 47.24 -15.21
N ALA A 137 -27.83 47.05 -15.13
CA ALA A 137 -27.10 47.21 -13.87
C ALA A 137 -26.74 48.69 -13.73
N PRO A 138 -27.07 49.37 -12.62
CA PRO A 138 -26.51 50.70 -12.37
C PRO A 138 -24.99 50.54 -12.27
N ILE A 139 -24.27 51.08 -13.25
CA ILE A 139 -22.81 51.14 -13.22
C ILE A 139 -22.48 52.37 -12.39
N GLU A 140 -22.37 52.20 -11.09
CA GLU A 140 -21.89 53.27 -10.20
C GLU A 140 -20.38 53.50 -10.38
N ASP A 141 -19.65 52.51 -10.91
CA ASP A 141 -18.19 52.55 -10.95
C ASP A 141 -17.60 51.73 -12.12
N ILE A 142 -17.04 52.44 -13.12
CA ILE A 142 -16.41 51.84 -14.31
C ILE A 142 -15.15 51.04 -13.92
N GLU A 143 -14.51 51.38 -12.80
CA GLU A 143 -13.30 50.71 -12.33
C GLU A 143 -13.58 49.27 -11.87
N GLN A 144 -14.75 49.01 -11.28
CA GLN A 144 -15.15 47.65 -10.89
C GLN A 144 -15.38 46.74 -12.10
N LEU A 145 -15.90 47.29 -13.20
CA LEU A 145 -16.09 46.57 -14.45
C LEU A 145 -14.74 46.17 -15.07
N LEU A 146 -13.81 47.12 -15.17
CA LEU A 146 -12.47 46.86 -15.68
C LEU A 146 -11.73 45.83 -14.82
N LYS A 147 -11.84 45.93 -13.50
CA LYS A 147 -11.26 44.97 -12.55
C LYS A 147 -11.87 43.58 -12.64
N SER A 148 -13.14 43.46 -13.04
CA SER A 148 -13.79 42.16 -13.24
C SER A 148 -13.36 41.48 -14.55
N LEU A 149 -13.14 42.27 -15.61
CA LEU A 149 -12.67 41.79 -16.91
C LEU A 149 -11.20 41.36 -16.86
N ASP A 150 -10.37 42.09 -16.10
CA ASP A 150 -8.95 41.79 -15.90
C ASP A 150 -8.73 40.53 -15.04
N LYS A 151 -9.70 40.22 -14.16
CA LYS A 151 -9.63 39.07 -13.25
C LYS A 151 -10.24 37.79 -13.82
N SER A 152 -10.97 37.87 -14.93
CA SER A 152 -11.46 36.71 -15.67
C SER A 152 -10.40 36.19 -16.64
N GLN A 153 -9.45 35.43 -16.11
CA GLN A 153 -8.94 34.28 -16.85
C GLN A 153 -10.16 33.46 -17.25
N PHE A 154 -10.57 33.56 -18.52
CA PHE A 154 -11.49 32.62 -19.14
C PHE A 154 -11.01 31.22 -18.75
N SER A 155 -11.77 30.54 -17.88
CA SER A 155 -11.71 29.10 -17.76
C SER A 155 -12.14 28.55 -19.10
N LYS A 156 -11.18 28.41 -20.03
CA LYS A 156 -11.37 27.65 -21.26
C LYS A 156 -11.69 26.23 -20.83
N GLU A 157 -12.97 25.89 -20.85
CA GLU A 157 -13.42 24.52 -20.85
C GLU A 157 -12.91 23.89 -22.17
N VAL A 158 -11.81 23.14 -22.07
CA VAL A 158 -11.28 22.42 -23.23
C VAL A 158 -12.06 21.12 -23.35
N ILE A 159 -13.15 21.15 -24.10
CA ILE A 159 -13.85 19.94 -24.52
C ILE A 159 -13.04 19.30 -25.65
N ILE A 160 -12.27 18.26 -25.32
CA ILE A 160 -11.58 17.45 -26.32
C ILE A 160 -12.64 16.61 -27.05
N LYS A 161 -13.13 17.10 -28.18
CA LYS A 161 -13.94 16.29 -29.11
C LYS A 161 -12.99 15.41 -29.91
N LEU A 162 -13.06 14.09 -29.69
CA LEU A 162 -12.35 13.13 -30.53
C LEU A 162 -12.86 13.25 -31.98
N PRO A 163 -11.97 13.14 -32.98
CA PRO A 163 -12.38 13.06 -34.38
C PRO A 163 -13.22 11.79 -34.59
N GLY A 164 -14.35 11.91 -35.29
CA GLY A 164 -15.31 10.81 -35.54
C GLY A 164 -14.75 9.61 -36.31
N ASN A 165 -13.48 9.66 -36.71
CA ASN A 165 -12.79 8.69 -37.56
C ASN A 165 -11.66 7.97 -36.80
N SER A 166 -11.61 8.09 -35.47
CA SER A 166 -10.61 7.44 -34.64
C SER A 166 -10.85 5.93 -34.61
N LYS A 167 -10.10 5.19 -35.45
CA LYS A 167 -10.04 3.72 -35.39
C LYS A 167 -9.14 3.31 -34.23
N PHE A 168 -9.75 2.89 -33.13
CA PHE A 168 -9.03 2.26 -32.04
C PHE A 168 -8.67 0.83 -32.44
N ASN A 169 -7.37 0.53 -32.54
CA ASN A 169 -6.91 -0.84 -32.62
C ASN A 169 -6.81 -1.38 -31.19
N MET A 170 -7.79 -2.20 -30.81
CA MET A 170 -7.73 -2.97 -29.57
C MET A 170 -6.63 -4.02 -29.74
N ILE A 171 -5.48 -3.82 -29.10
CA ILE A 171 -4.40 -4.80 -29.08
C ILE A 171 -4.69 -5.76 -27.93
N GLY A 172 -5.20 -6.94 -28.27
CA GLY A 172 -5.51 -8.02 -27.32
C GLY A 172 -6.99 -8.09 -26.93
N GLU A 173 -7.42 -9.28 -26.53
CA GLU A 173 -8.75 -9.49 -25.96
C GLU A 173 -8.75 -9.05 -24.48
N PRO A 174 -9.59 -8.07 -24.09
CA PRO A 174 -9.75 -7.73 -22.69
C PRO A 174 -10.47 -8.87 -21.97
N ALA A 175 -9.74 -9.62 -21.13
CA ALA A 175 -10.30 -10.64 -20.26
C ALA A 175 -10.38 -10.11 -18.81
N ILE A 176 -11.55 -10.27 -18.19
CA ILE A 176 -11.71 -10.03 -16.76
C ILE A 176 -11.39 -11.35 -16.06
N MET A 177 -10.27 -11.41 -15.36
CA MET A 177 -9.82 -12.59 -14.61
C MET A 177 -9.83 -12.32 -13.11
N ARG A 178 -10.03 -13.37 -12.31
CA ARG A 178 -9.87 -13.26 -10.85
C ARG A 178 -8.39 -13.26 -10.51
N GLU A 179 -8.00 -12.54 -9.46
CA GLU A 179 -6.59 -12.42 -9.04
C GLU A 179 -5.91 -13.79 -8.84
N THR A 180 -6.64 -14.79 -8.36
CA THR A 180 -6.14 -16.16 -8.17
C THR A 180 -5.80 -16.90 -9.47
N GLU A 181 -6.33 -16.47 -10.61
CA GLU A 181 -6.11 -17.10 -11.92
C GLU A 181 -4.85 -16.54 -12.59
N ILE A 182 -4.56 -15.24 -12.41
CA ILE A 182 -3.37 -14.56 -12.94
C ILE A 182 -2.07 -15.18 -12.40
N TYR A 183 -2.01 -15.48 -11.10
CA TYR A 183 -0.81 -16.06 -10.48
C TYR A 183 -0.56 -17.52 -10.84
N ARG A 184 -1.54 -18.22 -11.42
CA ARG A 184 -1.41 -19.63 -11.81
C ARG A 184 -1.00 -19.83 -13.27
N GLY A 185 -0.78 -18.75 -14.03
CA GLY A 185 -0.27 -18.82 -15.40
C GLY A 185 -1.17 -19.60 -16.36
N LYS A 186 -2.49 -19.54 -16.14
CA LYS A 186 -3.50 -20.04 -17.08
C LYS A 186 -4.34 -18.89 -17.61
#